data_AF-A0A7C4HGK1-F1
#
_entry.id   AF-A0A7C4HGK1-F1
#
_cell.length_a   1.000
_cell.length_b   1.000
_cell.length_c   1.000
_cell.angle_alpha   90.00
_cell.angle_beta   90.00
_cell.angle_gamma   90.00
#
_symmetry.space_group_name_H-M   'P 1'
#
loop_
_entity.id
_entity.type
_entity.pdbx_description
1 polymer ?
#
loop_
_entity_poly.entity_id
_entity_poly.type
_entity_poly.pdbx_seq_one_letter_code
_entity_poly.pdbx_strand_id
1 'polypeptide(L)'
;MLVIAEKPSVAKNIKMAINPPPTVIALRGHLLELDFPEEYSKWRSIDPRLLFHAPVKWTVRDSETYRELAKAVREAGILVLATDNDPEGELIAYESLLTAKEFLGALPRYYR
;
A
#
# COMPACT_ATOMS: atom_id res chain seq x y z
N MET A 1 9.23 15.38 -1.67
CA MET A 1 8.81 14.52 -0.54
C MET A 1 7.37 14.14 -0.78
N LEU A 2 7.02 12.87 -0.67
CA LEU A 2 5.67 12.36 -0.81
C LEU A 2 5.19 11.83 0.54
N VAL A 3 4.06 12.32 1.03
CA VAL A 3 3.40 11.80 2.24
C VAL A 3 2.30 10.83 1.82
N ILE A 4 2.24 9.67 2.46
CA ILE A 4 1.22 8.65 2.22
C ILE A 4 0.34 8.59 3.47
N ALA A 5 -0.93 8.95 3.33
CA ALA A 5 -1.90 8.92 4.42
C ALA A 5 -2.92 7.80 4.19
N GLU A 6 -3.39 7.17 5.25
CA GLU A 6 -4.33 6.03 5.18
C GLU A 6 -5.68 6.37 4.54
N LYS A 7 -6.18 7.59 4.75
CA LYS A 7 -7.51 8.03 4.33
C LYS A 7 -7.57 9.49 3.88
N PRO A 8 -8.54 9.87 3.03
CA PRO A 8 -8.62 11.21 2.45
C PRO A 8 -8.73 12.36 3.47
N SER A 9 -9.42 12.13 4.59
CA SER A 9 -9.56 13.14 5.65
C SER A 9 -8.23 13.48 6.32
N VAL A 10 -7.40 12.48 6.60
CA VAL A 10 -6.06 12.67 7.17
C VAL A 10 -5.15 13.39 6.19
N ALA A 11 -5.18 13.00 4.90
CA ALA A 11 -4.41 13.69 3.86
C ALA A 11 -4.77 15.17 3.76
N LYS A 12 -6.06 15.51 3.84
CA LYS A 12 -6.53 16.90 3.84
C LYS A 12 -5.99 17.67 5.06
N ASN A 13 -6.06 17.07 6.25
CA ASN A 13 -5.56 17.69 7.47
C ASN A 13 -4.04 17.94 7.41
N ILE A 14 -3.27 16.98 6.90
CA ILE A 14 -1.81 17.12 6.71
C ILE A 14 -1.50 18.29 5.76
N LYS A 15 -2.20 18.38 4.61
CA LYS A 15 -2.01 19.49 3.65
C LYS A 15 -2.31 20.85 4.26
N MET A 16 -3.27 20.92 5.19
CA MET A 16 -3.64 22.17 5.87
C MET A 16 -2.68 22.54 7.01
N ALA A 17 -2.06 21.56 7.66
CA ALA A 17 -1.21 21.77 8.83
C ALA A 17 0.24 22.17 8.49
N ILE A 18 0.72 21.85 7.28
CA ILE A 18 2.13 22.05 6.88
C ILE A 18 2.23 23.11 5.78
N ASN A 19 3.18 24.05 5.91
CA ASN A 19 3.45 25.09 4.92
C ASN A 19 4.95 25.12 4.52
N PRO A 20 5.31 25.05 3.22
CA PRO A 20 4.41 24.83 2.08
C PRO A 20 3.74 23.44 2.11
N PRO A 21 2.55 23.28 1.52
CA PRO A 21 1.82 22.02 1.57
C PRO A 21 2.60 20.92 0.85
N PRO A 22 2.82 19.75 1.49
CA PRO A 22 3.50 18.64 0.84
C PRO A 22 2.60 17.99 -0.22
N THR A 23 3.21 17.26 -1.15
CA THR A 23 2.48 16.29 -1.97
C THR A 23 2.00 15.15 -1.07
N VAL A 24 0.70 14.91 -1.03
CA VAL A 24 0.09 13.85 -0.23
C VAL A 24 -0.79 12.98 -1.11
N ILE A 25 -0.57 11.66 -1.05
CA ILE A 25 -1.48 10.64 -1.58
C ILE A 25 -2.30 10.11 -0.41
N ALA A 26 -3.61 10.04 -0.63
CA ALA A 26 -4.53 9.40 0.31
C ALA A 26 -4.84 8.00 -0.19
N LEU A 27 -4.60 7.01 0.65
CA LEU A 27 -5.10 5.67 0.46
C LEU A 27 -6.59 5.61 0.83
N ARG A 28 -7.18 4.43 0.67
CA ARG A 28 -8.56 4.12 1.07
C ARG A 28 -8.58 2.88 1.95
N GLY A 29 -7.68 2.85 2.94
CA GLY A 29 -7.35 1.64 3.70
C GLY A 29 -6.26 0.81 3.00
N HIS A 30 -6.38 -0.51 3.04
CA HIS A 30 -5.43 -1.43 2.39
C HIS A 30 -5.31 -1.19 0.89
N LEU A 31 -4.05 -1.13 0.45
CA LEU A 31 -3.68 -1.04 -0.95
C LEU A 31 -3.58 -2.43 -1.59
N LEU A 32 -3.06 -3.38 -0.81
CA LEU A 32 -2.84 -4.76 -1.23
C LEU A 32 -3.69 -5.71 -0.37
N GLU A 33 -3.87 -6.93 -0.82
CA GLU A 33 -4.43 -8.01 -0.04
C GLU A 33 -3.66 -9.31 -0.30
N LEU A 34 -3.83 -10.30 0.58
CA LEU A 34 -3.27 -11.64 0.38
C LEU A 34 -4.34 -12.54 -0.22
N ASP A 35 -3.99 -13.20 -1.32
CA ASP A 35 -4.85 -14.18 -1.97
C ASP A 35 -4.04 -15.42 -2.38
N PHE A 36 -4.76 -16.51 -2.63
CA PHE A 36 -4.15 -17.71 -3.20
C PHE A 36 -3.93 -17.54 -4.72
N PRO A 37 -2.99 -18.28 -5.31
CA PRO A 37 -2.90 -18.44 -6.75
C PRO A 37 -4.22 -18.94 -7.37
N GLU A 38 -4.42 -18.66 -8.65
CA GLU A 38 -5.68 -18.95 -9.33
C GLU A 38 -6.02 -20.45 -9.33
N GLU A 39 -5.00 -21.32 -9.34
CA GLU A 39 -5.19 -22.77 -9.24
C GLU A 39 -5.90 -23.22 -7.93
N TYR A 40 -5.82 -22.41 -6.87
CA TYR A 40 -6.48 -22.68 -5.59
C TYR A 40 -7.80 -21.91 -5.39
N SER A 41 -8.15 -21.00 -6.30
CA SER A 41 -9.37 -20.16 -6.20
C SER A 41 -10.68 -20.94 -6.33
N LYS A 42 -10.63 -22.10 -6.99
CA LYS A 42 -11.79 -22.94 -7.28
C LYS A 42 -12.02 -23.94 -6.14
N TRP A 43 -12.79 -23.52 -5.14
CA TRP A 43 -13.16 -24.32 -3.97
C TRP A 43 -13.65 -25.74 -4.26
N ARG A 44 -14.34 -25.95 -5.40
CA ARG A 44 -14.89 -27.27 -5.77
C ARG A 44 -13.90 -28.18 -6.49
N SER A 45 -12.72 -27.68 -6.90
CA SER A 45 -11.74 -28.43 -7.67
C SER A 45 -10.46 -28.75 -6.90
N ILE A 46 -10.35 -28.35 -5.63
CA ILE A 46 -9.21 -28.66 -4.77
C ILE A 46 -9.68 -29.31 -3.47
N ASP A 47 -8.85 -30.17 -2.87
CA ASP A 47 -9.04 -30.56 -1.47
C ASP A 47 -8.68 -29.33 -0.60
N PRO A 48 -9.59 -28.81 0.25
CA PRO A 48 -9.31 -27.66 1.12
C PRO A 48 -8.08 -27.84 2.03
N ARG A 49 -7.68 -29.09 2.33
CA ARG A 49 -6.45 -29.37 3.08
C ARG A 49 -5.19 -28.85 2.40
N LEU A 50 -5.20 -28.72 1.07
CA LEU A 50 -4.09 -28.16 0.32
C LEU A 50 -3.85 -26.68 0.64
N LEU A 51 -4.88 -25.93 1.10
CA LEU A 51 -4.76 -24.51 1.44
C LEU A 51 -3.83 -24.26 2.63
N PHE A 52 -3.66 -25.23 3.55
CA PHE A 52 -2.71 -25.12 4.66
C PHE A 52 -1.25 -25.05 4.19
N HIS A 53 -0.97 -25.51 2.97
CA HIS A 53 0.37 -25.53 2.37
C HIS A 53 0.46 -24.72 1.08
N ALA A 54 -0.66 -24.13 0.63
CA ALA A 54 -0.69 -23.33 -0.59
C ALA A 54 0.09 -22.03 -0.37
N PRO A 55 0.89 -21.61 -1.35
CA PRO A 55 1.54 -20.30 -1.29
C PRO A 55 0.48 -19.20 -1.33
N VAL A 56 0.77 -18.07 -0.70
CA VAL A 56 -0.02 -16.83 -0.81
C VAL A 56 0.75 -15.80 -1.60
N LYS A 57 0.03 -14.91 -2.30
CA LYS A 57 0.60 -13.80 -3.05
C LYS A 57 -0.11 -12.51 -2.70
N TRP A 58 0.61 -11.40 -2.82
CA TRP A 58 0.01 -10.08 -2.77
C TRP A 58 -0.77 -9.83 -4.07
N THR A 59 -1.98 -9.32 -3.95
CA THR A 59 -2.82 -8.84 -5.04
C THR A 59 -3.21 -7.39 -4.79
N VAL A 60 -3.44 -6.65 -5.88
CA VAL A 60 -3.82 -5.23 -5.79
C VAL A 60 -5.32 -5.13 -5.49
N ARG A 61 -5.66 -4.59 -4.31
CA ARG A 61 -7.06 -4.39 -3.89
C ARG A 61 -7.65 -3.12 -4.47
N ASP A 62 -6.91 -2.02 -4.44
CA ASP A 62 -7.32 -0.72 -5.00
C ASP A 62 -6.44 -0.34 -6.20
N SER A 63 -6.88 -0.75 -7.39
CA SER A 63 -6.14 -0.50 -8.64
C SER A 63 -6.06 0.97 -9.06
N GLU A 64 -6.97 1.82 -8.58
CA GLU A 64 -6.95 3.26 -8.84
C GLU A 64 -5.83 3.89 -8.03
N THR A 65 -5.91 3.76 -6.71
CA THR A 65 -4.91 4.28 -5.76
C THR A 65 -3.51 3.68 -6.03
N TYR A 66 -3.43 2.39 -6.40
CA TYR A 66 -2.16 1.74 -6.76
C TYR A 66 -1.46 2.44 -7.93
N ARG A 67 -2.21 2.80 -8.99
CA ARG A 67 -1.65 3.51 -10.14
C ARG A 67 -1.29 4.96 -9.82
N GLU A 68 -2.04 5.61 -8.95
CA GLU A 68 -1.72 6.96 -8.48
C GLU A 68 -0.43 6.97 -7.65
N LEU A 69 -0.32 6.04 -6.69
CA LEU A 69 0.89 5.86 -5.90
C LEU A 69 2.08 5.54 -6.80
N ALA A 70 1.93 4.63 -7.76
CA ALA A 70 2.98 4.27 -8.72
C ALA A 70 3.57 5.47 -9.47
N LYS A 71 2.73 6.42 -9.89
CA LYS A 71 3.18 7.65 -10.54
C LYS A 71 3.88 8.56 -9.54
N ALA A 72 3.26 8.79 -8.38
CA ALA A 72 3.77 9.69 -7.36
C ALA A 72 5.12 9.25 -6.79
N VAL A 73 5.35 7.94 -6.57
CA VAL A 73 6.61 7.44 -6.01
C VAL A 73 7.80 7.61 -6.96
N ARG A 74 7.58 7.58 -8.29
CA ARG A 74 8.65 7.79 -9.28
C ARG A 74 9.21 9.20 -9.27
N GLU A 75 8.37 10.17 -8.92
CA GLU A 75 8.74 11.58 -8.80
C GLU A 75 9.20 11.94 -7.36
N ALA A 76 9.03 11.02 -6.41
CA ALA A 76 9.34 11.25 -5.01
C ALA A 76 10.78 10.87 -4.67
N GLY A 77 11.55 11.83 -4.14
CA GLY A 77 12.88 11.52 -3.57
C GLY A 77 12.84 10.84 -2.19
N ILE A 78 11.78 11.07 -1.40
CA ILE A 78 11.61 10.56 -0.04
C ILE A 78 10.12 10.29 0.21
N LEU A 79 9.80 9.17 0.86
CA LEU A 79 8.46 8.83 1.33
C LEU A 79 8.29 9.13 2.83
N VAL A 80 7.11 9.60 3.23
CA VAL A 80 6.72 9.76 4.65
C VAL A 80 5.43 8.96 4.85
N LEU A 81 5.47 7.97 5.73
CA LEU A 81 4.36 7.07 6.02
C LEU A 81 3.54 7.66 7.17
N ALA A 82 2.41 8.28 6.84
CA ALA A 82 1.52 8.94 7.79
C ALA A 82 0.18 8.17 7.91
N THR A 83 0.28 6.86 8.08
CA THR A 83 -0.84 5.98 8.43
C THR A 83 -1.11 6.03 9.94
N ASP A 84 -2.24 5.49 10.39
CA ASP A 84 -2.55 5.50 11.82
C ASP A 84 -1.51 4.70 12.64
N ASN A 85 -1.31 5.09 13.91
CA ASN A 85 -0.31 4.51 14.80
C ASN A 85 -0.83 3.26 15.52
N ASP A 86 -1.27 2.28 14.74
CA ASP A 86 -1.73 0.99 15.22
C ASP A 86 -1.22 -0.14 14.30
N PRO A 87 -1.38 -1.43 14.67
CA PRO A 87 -0.89 -2.53 13.85
C PRO A 87 -1.45 -2.56 12.42
N GLU A 88 -2.66 -2.02 12.19
CA GLU A 88 -3.27 -1.97 10.86
C GLU A 88 -2.60 -0.89 10.01
N GLY A 89 -2.40 0.29 10.58
CA GLY A 89 -1.67 1.38 9.92
C GLY A 89 -0.21 1.01 9.64
N GLU A 90 0.43 0.18 10.47
CA GLU A 90 1.74 -0.41 10.17
C GLU A 90 1.71 -1.32 8.94
N LEU A 91 0.68 -2.17 8.81
CA LEU A 91 0.52 -3.04 7.65
C LEU A 91 0.27 -2.24 6.37
N ILE A 92 -0.60 -1.24 6.40
CA ILE A 92 -0.88 -0.35 5.26
C ILE A 92 0.38 0.43 4.82
N ALA A 93 1.18 0.88 5.78
CA ALA A 93 2.46 1.52 5.50
C ALA A 93 3.44 0.54 4.82
N TYR A 94 3.48 -0.71 5.27
CA TYR A 94 4.29 -1.75 4.66
C TYR A 94 3.84 -2.09 3.23
N GLU A 95 2.54 -2.18 2.96
CA GLU A 95 1.97 -2.36 1.62
C GLU A 95 2.39 -1.23 0.66
N SER A 96 2.39 0.00 1.17
CA SER A 96 2.84 1.18 0.42
C SER A 96 4.33 1.10 0.07
N LEU A 97 5.16 0.63 1.00
CA LEU A 97 6.60 0.41 0.77
C LEU A 97 6.87 -0.73 -0.21
N LEU A 98 6.12 -1.84 -0.12
CA LEU A 98 6.21 -2.95 -1.08
C LEU A 98 5.90 -2.46 -2.50
N THR A 99 4.82 -1.71 -2.63
CA THR A 99 4.40 -1.11 -3.90
C THR A 99 5.47 -0.15 -4.44
N ALA A 100 6.00 0.74 -3.58
CA ALA A 100 7.07 1.65 -3.99
C ALA A 100 8.33 0.90 -4.43
N LYS A 101 8.71 -0.16 -3.72
CA LYS A 101 9.85 -1.03 -4.06
C LYS A 101 9.66 -1.70 -5.42
N GLU A 102 8.45 -2.18 -5.71
CA GLU A 102 8.12 -2.79 -7.01
C GLU A 102 8.37 -1.81 -8.16
N PHE A 103 7.96 -0.55 -8.02
CA PHE A 103 8.08 0.45 -9.08
C PHE A 103 9.46 1.10 -9.19
N LEU A 104 10.20 1.20 -8.09
CA LEU A 104 11.53 1.82 -8.04
C LEU A 104 12.67 0.79 -8.18
N GLY A 105 12.38 -0.51 -8.07
CA GLY A 105 13.36 -1.59 -8.08
C GLY A 105 14.18 -1.73 -6.78
N ALA A 106 14.04 -0.79 -5.85
CA ALA A 106 14.69 -0.80 -4.54
C ALA A 106 13.80 -0.09 -3.50
N LEU A 107 14.06 -0.34 -2.22
CA LEU A 107 13.37 0.40 -1.17
C LEU A 107 13.78 1.88 -1.22
N PRO A 108 12.83 2.82 -1.34
CA PRO A 108 13.15 4.24 -1.29
C PRO A 108 13.58 4.64 0.12
N ARG A 109 14.19 5.82 0.26
CA ARG A 109 14.34 6.44 1.58
C ARG A 109 12.96 6.80 2.11
N TYR A 110 12.65 6.38 3.32
CA TYR A 110 11.37 6.65 3.96
C TYR A 110 11.52 7.12 5.41
N TYR A 111 10.49 7.79 5.91
CA TYR A 111 10.30 8.14 7.33
C TYR A 111 8.92 7.70 7.80
N ARG A 112 8.78 7.55 9.10
CA ARG A 112 7.52 7.39 9.82
C ARG A 112 7.52 8.34 11.00
#